data_AF-A0AAU6HXB3-F1
#
_entry.id   AF-A0AAU6HXB3-F1
#
_cell.length_a   1.000
_cell.length_b   1.000
_cell.length_c   1.000
_cell.angle_alpha   90.00
_cell.angle_beta   90.00
_cell.angle_gamma   90.00
#
_symmetry.space_group_name_H-M   'P 1'
#
loop_
_entity.id
_entity.type
_entity.pdbx_description
1 polymer ?
#
loop_
_entity_poly.entity_id
_entity_poly.type
_entity_poly.pdbx_seq_one_letter_code
_entity_poly.pdbx_strand_id
1 'polypeptide(L)'
;MDANAWKSSVTGENCPPWCTTDHSGEDARLDTIIHLSGAAAVTFPPLVSGEQLTGIFTTCANETFEGHGRRTRIDFGVHDQNGNDLFRDYVPVRTRAELDGVLADLDRVGEQLRAWRERLPEDPGA
;
A
#
# COMPACT_ATOMS: atom_id res chain seq x y z
N MET A 1 -8.61 22.68 4.79
CA MET A 1 -8.99 22.39 3.39
C MET A 1 -10.33 21.65 3.43
N ASP A 2 -11.36 22.17 2.77
CA ASP A 2 -12.66 21.48 2.71
C ASP A 2 -12.58 20.23 1.82
N ALA A 3 -13.60 19.38 1.86
CA ALA A 3 -13.60 18.10 1.14
C ALA A 3 -13.58 18.25 -0.38
N ASN A 4 -14.17 19.30 -0.93
CA ASN A 4 -14.21 19.50 -2.38
C ASN A 4 -12.88 20.07 -2.88
N ALA A 5 -12.26 21.00 -2.13
CA ALA A 5 -10.94 21.54 -2.44
C ALA A 5 -9.85 20.45 -2.44
N TRP A 6 -9.92 19.49 -1.52
CA TRP A 6 -9.00 18.34 -1.54
C TRP A 6 -9.33 17.38 -2.69
N LYS A 7 -10.60 17.00 -2.90
CA LYS A 7 -10.98 16.13 -4.03
C LYS A 7 -10.45 16.65 -5.37
N SER A 8 -10.65 17.93 -5.65
CA SER A 8 -10.11 18.56 -6.87
C SER A 8 -8.58 18.56 -6.95
N SER A 9 -7.86 18.42 -5.82
CA SER A 9 -6.40 18.33 -5.77
C SER A 9 -5.84 16.93 -6.05
N VAL A 10 -6.70 15.92 -6.11
CA VAL A 10 -6.29 14.52 -6.32
C VAL A 10 -7.12 13.79 -7.40
N THR A 11 -8.16 14.41 -7.97
CA THR A 11 -8.99 13.86 -9.06
C THR A 11 -8.79 14.59 -10.40
N GLY A 12 -9.14 13.94 -11.51
CA GLY A 12 -8.99 14.51 -12.87
C GLY A 12 -7.52 14.69 -13.27
N GLU A 13 -7.15 15.87 -13.79
CA GLU A 13 -5.76 16.21 -14.16
C GLU A 13 -4.78 16.26 -12.97
N ASN A 14 -5.29 16.23 -11.73
CA ASN A 14 -4.50 16.27 -10.51
C ASN A 14 -4.30 14.90 -9.87
N CYS A 15 -4.50 13.82 -10.63
CA CYS A 15 -4.24 12.45 -10.17
C CYS A 15 -2.85 12.38 -9.49
N PRO A 16 -2.75 11.85 -8.24
CA PRO A 16 -1.48 11.83 -7.55
C PRO A 16 -0.42 11.07 -8.35
N PRO A 17 0.86 11.48 -8.31
CA PRO A 17 1.92 10.80 -9.06
C PRO A 17 2.10 9.32 -8.71
N TRP A 18 1.61 8.90 -7.55
CA TRP A 18 1.65 7.51 -7.11
C TRP A 18 0.46 6.68 -7.60
N CYS A 19 -0.60 7.30 -8.11
CA CYS A 19 -1.80 6.60 -8.54
C CYS A 19 -1.60 5.93 -9.90
N THR A 20 -2.01 4.67 -10.00
CA THR A 20 -1.92 3.85 -11.22
C THR A 20 -3.28 3.53 -11.84
N THR A 21 -4.38 3.98 -11.24
CA THR A 21 -5.73 3.78 -11.75
C THR A 21 -5.99 4.68 -12.98
N ASP A 22 -6.64 4.13 -14.02
CA ASP A 22 -7.14 4.91 -15.14
C ASP A 22 -8.47 5.59 -14.77
N HIS A 23 -8.49 6.92 -14.84
CA HIS A 23 -9.64 7.75 -14.50
C HIS A 23 -10.25 8.47 -15.72
N SER A 24 -9.84 8.10 -16.94
CA SER A 24 -10.24 8.80 -18.18
C SER A 24 -11.75 8.82 -18.46
N GLY A 25 -12.52 7.93 -17.83
CA GLY A 25 -13.98 7.84 -17.97
C GLY A 25 -14.78 8.34 -16.76
N GLU A 26 -14.13 8.85 -15.71
CA GLU A 26 -14.80 9.25 -14.46
C GLU A 26 -15.12 10.76 -14.46
N ASP A 27 -16.31 11.11 -13.97
CA ASP A 27 -16.69 12.50 -13.67
C ASP A 27 -16.46 12.79 -12.19
N ALA A 28 -15.42 13.59 -11.90
CA ALA A 28 -15.06 14.01 -10.55
C ALA A 28 -16.16 14.78 -9.79
N ARG A 29 -17.26 15.17 -10.44
CA ARG A 29 -18.42 15.82 -9.84
C ARG A 29 -19.56 14.86 -9.47
N LEU A 30 -19.47 13.60 -9.86
CA LEU A 30 -20.56 12.64 -9.71
C LEU A 30 -20.06 11.30 -9.16
N ASP A 31 -18.88 10.88 -9.61
CA ASP A 31 -18.35 9.56 -9.32
C ASP A 31 -17.58 9.51 -8.00
N THR A 32 -17.60 8.33 -7.39
CA THR A 32 -16.65 7.99 -6.33
C THR A 32 -15.36 7.55 -6.98
N ILE A 33 -14.29 8.31 -6.74
CA ILE A 33 -12.99 8.05 -7.35
C ILE A 33 -12.12 7.28 -6.36
N ILE A 34 -11.43 6.24 -6.84
CA ILE A 34 -10.52 5.41 -6.05
C ILE A 34 -9.11 5.47 -6.64
N HIS A 35 -8.21 6.12 -5.93
CA HIS A 35 -6.80 6.16 -6.26
C HIS A 35 -6.07 4.98 -5.62
N LEU A 36 -5.34 4.22 -6.44
CA LEU A 36 -4.55 3.08 -6.00
C LEU A 36 -3.10 3.28 -6.39
N SER A 37 -2.16 2.97 -5.50
CA SER A 37 -0.77 2.85 -5.90
C SER A 37 -0.52 1.59 -6.70
N GLY A 38 0.62 1.54 -7.38
CA GLY A 38 1.22 0.27 -7.76
C GLY A 38 1.44 -0.61 -6.52
N ALA A 39 1.32 -1.93 -6.68
CA ALA A 39 1.57 -2.88 -5.61
C ALA A 39 3.06 -2.92 -5.26
N ALA A 40 3.39 -2.69 -3.99
CA ALA A 40 4.72 -2.97 -3.46
C ALA A 40 4.72 -4.39 -2.89
N ALA A 41 5.65 -5.23 -3.35
CA ALA A 41 5.73 -6.63 -2.94
C ALA A 41 7.04 -6.92 -2.19
N VAL A 42 6.94 -7.74 -1.15
CA VAL A 42 8.07 -8.35 -0.44
C VAL A 42 7.92 -9.86 -0.53
N THR A 43 8.79 -10.50 -1.30
CA THR A 43 8.84 -11.96 -1.41
C THR A 43 9.86 -12.50 -0.42
N PHE A 44 9.41 -13.39 0.45
CA PHE A 44 10.29 -14.06 1.41
C PHE A 44 11.02 -15.23 0.73
N PRO A 45 12.21 -15.63 1.21
CA PRO A 45 12.73 -16.97 0.94
C PRO A 45 11.72 -18.04 1.41
N PRO A 46 11.82 -19.29 0.91
CA PRO A 46 10.99 -20.37 1.39
C PRO A 46 11.05 -20.49 2.92
N LEU A 47 9.88 -20.62 3.55
CA LEU A 47 9.76 -20.93 4.96
C LEU A 47 10.28 -22.34 5.24
N VAL A 48 10.40 -22.69 6.53
CA VAL A 48 10.79 -24.05 6.94
C VAL A 48 9.81 -25.11 6.42
N SER A 49 8.55 -24.75 6.19
CA SER A 49 7.54 -25.62 5.54
C SER A 49 7.77 -25.86 4.05
N GLY A 50 8.69 -25.13 3.42
CA GLY A 50 8.92 -25.11 1.98
C GLY A 50 8.03 -24.14 1.20
N GLU A 51 7.04 -23.51 1.87
CA GLU A 51 6.16 -22.53 1.25
C GLU A 51 6.86 -21.19 1.04
N GLN A 52 6.62 -20.54 -0.09
CA GLN A 52 7.10 -19.19 -0.35
C GLN A 52 5.94 -18.21 -0.27
N LEU A 53 6.10 -17.19 0.56
CA LEU A 53 5.08 -16.16 0.78
C LEU A 53 5.50 -14.84 0.14
N THR A 54 4.51 -14.12 -0.37
CA THR A 54 4.68 -12.73 -0.83
C THR A 54 3.70 -11.84 -0.08
N GLY A 55 4.24 -10.88 0.66
CA GLY A 55 3.46 -9.78 1.23
C GLY A 55 3.26 -8.68 0.18
N ILE A 56 2.05 -8.17 0.04
CA ILE A 56 1.69 -7.10 -0.91
C ILE A 56 1.05 -5.94 -0.18
N PHE A 57 1.48 -4.73 -0.54
CA PHE A 57 0.99 -3.47 0.00
C PHE A 57 0.50 -2.58 -1.15
N THR A 58 -0.72 -2.06 -1.03
CA THR A 58 -1.29 -1.11 -1.98
C THR A 58 -1.88 0.06 -1.20
N THR A 59 -1.41 1.27 -1.47
CA THR A 59 -2.01 2.48 -0.87
C THR A 59 -3.29 2.81 -1.63
N CYS A 60 -4.36 3.04 -0.89
CA CYS A 60 -5.68 3.34 -1.44
C CYS A 60 -6.24 4.62 -0.82
N ALA A 61 -6.74 5.51 -1.67
CA ALA A 61 -7.53 6.67 -1.27
C ALA A 61 -8.87 6.65 -2.01
N ASN A 62 -9.96 6.68 -1.26
CA ASN A 62 -11.32 6.71 -1.80
C ASN A 62 -12.00 8.04 -1.45
N GLU A 63 -12.67 8.59 -2.47
CA GLU A 63 -13.36 9.87 -2.42
C GLU A 63 -14.84 9.70 -2.78
N THR A 64 -15.71 9.60 -1.77
CA THR A 64 -17.15 9.52 -2.03
C THR A 64 -17.75 10.91 -2.27
N PHE A 65 -18.57 11.03 -3.33
CA PHE A 65 -19.23 12.29 -3.68
C PHE A 65 -20.45 12.61 -2.80
N GLU A 66 -21.22 11.59 -2.37
CA GLU A 66 -22.46 11.75 -1.58
C GLU A 66 -22.27 11.66 -0.06
N GLY A 67 -21.28 12.37 0.50
CA GLY A 67 -21.21 12.60 1.96
C GLY A 67 -20.80 11.41 2.84
N HIS A 68 -20.50 10.23 2.27
CA HIS A 68 -20.03 9.05 3.00
C HIS A 68 -18.52 9.04 3.30
N GLY A 69 -17.97 10.19 3.67
CA GLY A 69 -16.65 10.31 4.27
C GLY A 69 -15.45 9.95 3.37
N ARG A 70 -14.28 10.41 3.79
CA ARG A 70 -13.00 10.09 3.17
C ARG A 70 -12.49 8.77 3.74
N ARG A 71 -11.93 7.89 2.90
CA ARG A 71 -11.30 6.65 3.36
C ARG A 71 -9.94 6.48 2.72
N THR A 72 -8.89 6.72 3.48
CA THR A 72 -7.51 6.40 3.14
C THR A 72 -7.10 5.15 3.90
N ARG A 73 -6.42 4.23 3.22
CA ARG A 73 -6.00 2.95 3.79
C ARG A 73 -4.80 2.37 3.06
N ILE A 74 -4.15 1.42 3.70
CA ILE A 74 -3.17 0.54 3.08
C ILE A 74 -3.82 -0.83 2.99
N ASP A 75 -4.12 -1.28 1.78
CA ASP A 75 -4.55 -2.65 1.53
C ASP A 75 -3.32 -3.55 1.68
N PHE A 76 -3.42 -4.56 2.56
CA PHE A 76 -2.34 -5.48 2.88
C PHE A 76 -2.80 -6.92 2.66
N GLY A 77 -1.98 -7.68 1.92
CA GLY A 77 -2.24 -9.08 1.64
C GLY A 77 -1.01 -9.95 1.77
N VAL A 78 -1.22 -11.24 1.98
CA VAL A 78 -0.20 -12.27 1.91
C VAL A 78 -0.69 -13.35 0.96
N HIS A 79 0.10 -13.63 -0.07
CA HIS A 79 -0.19 -14.67 -1.06
C HIS A 79 0.81 -15.82 -0.94
N ASP A 80 0.37 -17.03 -1.26
CA ASP A 80 1.26 -18.18 -1.46
C ASP A 80 1.96 -18.13 -2.83
N GLN A 81 2.86 -19.09 -3.10
CA GLN A 81 3.57 -19.16 -4.38
C GLN A 81 2.68 -19.39 -5.62
N ASN A 82 1.43 -19.83 -5.43
CA ASN A 82 0.47 -20.03 -6.50
C ASN A 82 -0.39 -18.77 -6.74
N GLY A 83 -0.20 -17.72 -5.95
CA GLY A 83 -0.98 -16.50 -5.98
C GLY A 83 -2.31 -16.59 -5.23
N ASN A 84 -2.51 -17.61 -4.39
CA ASN A 84 -3.70 -17.70 -3.55
C ASN A 84 -3.59 -16.73 -2.36
N ASP A 85 -4.66 -15.99 -2.10
CA ASP A 85 -4.78 -15.14 -0.91
C ASP A 85 -4.83 -16.00 0.36
N LEU A 86 -3.78 -15.93 1.19
CA LEU A 86 -3.77 -16.53 2.53
C LEU A 86 -4.35 -15.56 3.58
N PHE A 87 -4.12 -14.27 3.37
CA PHE A 87 -4.66 -13.19 4.18
C PHE A 87 -4.86 -11.95 3.32
N ARG A 88 -5.95 -11.22 3.56
CA ARG A 88 -6.19 -9.91 2.96
C ARG A 88 -7.04 -9.06 3.91
N ASP A 89 -6.54 -7.88 4.24
CA ASP A 89 -7.27 -6.87 5.02
C ASP A 89 -6.72 -5.47 4.68
N TYR A 90 -7.16 -4.45 5.40
CA TYR A 90 -6.66 -3.10 5.23
C TYR A 90 -6.38 -2.40 6.56
N VAL A 91 -5.37 -1.54 6.55
CA VAL A 91 -5.05 -0.63 7.65
C VAL A 91 -5.69 0.72 7.35
N PRO A 92 -6.71 1.17 8.11
CA PRO A 92 -7.25 2.51 7.94
C PRO A 92 -6.21 3.56 8.37
N VAL A 93 -5.93 4.51 7.49
CA VAL A 93 -5.01 5.63 7.75
C VAL A 93 -5.83 6.90 7.72
N ARG A 94 -6.06 7.55 8.86
CA ARG A 94 -6.94 8.74 8.96
C ARG A 94 -6.15 10.04 8.99
N THR A 95 -4.88 9.99 9.40
CA THR A 95 -4.02 11.16 9.57
C THR A 95 -2.61 10.91 9.02
N ARG A 96 -1.88 12.01 8.73
CA ARG A 96 -0.46 11.93 8.36
C ARG A 96 0.38 11.30 9.48
N ALA A 97 0.11 11.66 10.74
CA ALA A 97 0.83 11.12 11.89
C ALA A 97 0.68 9.58 12.04
N GLU A 98 -0.49 9.02 11.72
CA GLU A 98 -0.66 7.56 11.67
C GLU A 98 0.20 6.92 10.57
N LEU A 99 0.25 7.52 9.37
CA LEU A 99 1.10 7.04 8.29
C LEU A 99 2.59 7.17 8.63
N ASP A 100 3.00 8.32 9.18
CA ASP A 100 4.38 8.57 9.60
C ASP A 100 4.83 7.56 10.65
N GLY A 101 3.94 7.15 11.56
CA GLY A 101 4.20 6.08 12.53
C GLY A 101 4.42 4.72 11.87
N VAL A 102 3.57 4.34 10.91
CA VAL A 102 3.73 3.10 10.13
C VAL A 102 5.06 3.10 9.38
N LEU A 103 5.42 4.22 8.74
CA LEU A 103 6.69 4.35 8.02
C LEU A 103 7.89 4.21 8.97
N ALA A 104 7.86 4.89 10.12
CA ALA A 104 8.92 4.78 11.12
C ALA A 104 9.11 3.34 11.63
N ASP A 105 8.02 2.59 11.81
CA ASP A 105 8.09 1.19 12.22
C ASP A 105 8.66 0.29 11.11
N LEU A 106 8.27 0.50 9.85
CA LEU A 106 8.82 -0.24 8.70
C LEU A 106 10.32 0.05 8.51
N ASP A 107 10.72 1.31 8.66
CA ASP A 107 12.13 1.71 8.60
C ASP A 107 12.95 1.03 9.70
N ARG A 108 12.43 1.03 10.93
CA ARG A 108 13.06 0.34 12.07
C ARG A 108 13.19 -1.16 11.85
N VAL A 109 12.19 -1.83 11.28
CA VAL A 109 12.27 -3.24 10.90
C VAL A 109 13.37 -3.44 9.85
N GLY A 110 13.42 -2.59 8.83
CA GLY A 110 14.46 -2.62 7.80
C GLY A 110 15.87 -2.45 8.37
N GLU A 111 16.05 -1.51 9.30
CA GLU A 111 17.33 -1.32 10.01
C GLU A 111 17.76 -2.57 10.79
N GLN A 112 16.84 -3.21 11.51
CA GLN A 112 17.13 -4.45 12.24
C GLN A 112 17.54 -5.59 11.30
N LEU A 113 16.84 -5.76 10.19
CA LEU A 113 17.18 -6.78 9.19
C LEU A 113 18.54 -6.50 8.52
N ARG A 114 18.85 -5.24 8.21
CA ARG A 114 20.16 -4.85 7.68
C ARG A 114 21.28 -5.10 8.69
N ALA A 115 21.07 -4.76 9.97
CA ALA A 115 22.05 -5.03 11.01
C ALA A 115 22.29 -6.54 11.20
N TRP A 116 21.24 -7.36 11.06
CA TRP A 116 21.38 -8.81 11.11
C TRP A 116 22.10 -9.37 9.88
N ARG A 117 21.83 -8.84 8.68
CA ARG A 117 22.51 -9.23 7.43
C ARG A 117 24.03 -9.21 7.55
N GLU A 118 24.60 -8.19 8.17
CA GLU A 118 26.06 -8.06 8.37
C GLU A 118 26.66 -9.16 9.28
N ARG A 119 25.82 -10.00 9.89
CA ARG A 119 26.22 -11.15 10.71
C ARG A 119 25.97 -12.49 10.03
N LEU A 120 25.30 -12.50 8.89
CA LEU A 120 25.01 -13.73 8.16
C LEU A 120 26.24 -14.16 7.35
N PRO A 121 26.49 -15.48 7.21
CA PRO A 121 27.55 -15.95 6.33
C PRO A 121 27.24 -15.55 4.88
N GLU A 122 28.28 -15.31 4.10
CA GLU A 122 28.14 -15.25 2.64
C GLU A 122 27.69 -16.62 2.12
N ASP A 123 26.89 -16.62 1.05
CA ASP A 123 26.50 -17.87 0.40
C ASP A 123 27.76 -18.55 -0.17
N PRO A 124 28.13 -19.76 0.29
CA PRO A 124 29.30 -20.45 -0.23
C PRO A 124 29.15 -20.89 -1.70
N GLY A 125 28.01 -20.63 -2.35
CA GLY A 125 27.71 -20.99 -3.73
C GLY A 125 27.37 -19.84 -4.69
N ALA A 126 27.60 -18.57 -4.33
CA ALA A 126 27.44 -17.43 -5.24
C ALA A 126 28.69 -17.13 -6.08
#